data_AF-A0A820YLK8-F1
#
_entry.id   AF-A0A820YLK8-F1
#
_cell.length_a   1.000
_cell.length_b   1.000
_cell.length_c   1.000
_cell.angle_alpha   90.00
_cell.angle_beta   90.00
_cell.angle_gamma   90.00
#
_symmetry.space_group_name_H-M   'P 1'
#
loop_
_entity.id
_entity.type
_entity.pdbx_description
1 polymer ?
#
loop_
_entity_poly.entity_id
_entity_poly.type
_entity_poly.pdbx_seq_one_letter_code
_entity_poly.pdbx_strand_id
1 'polypeptide(L)'
;MPVSPVSVVVPIDSPTPNSNHHRSDRRSIIREFCLNTSAHALPGIARSTSIHNRLFWSILFISFTTIMIYFIVKTILVYFEYPTKIDVSYASESQQYFPAFSICNGLAMRFDQFIGPFLNYTNKRNLTDTNDTTTISAFQAQYFFHA
;
A
#
# COMPACT_ATOMS: atom_id res chain seq x y z
N MET A 1 17.09 14.97 47.33
CA MET A 1 17.31 13.96 48.39
C MET A 1 17.72 12.66 47.72
N PRO A 2 18.88 12.08 48.04
CA PRO A 2 19.37 10.88 47.37
C PRO A 2 18.65 9.63 47.91
N VAL A 3 18.15 8.79 47.00
CA VAL A 3 17.61 7.46 47.29
C VAL A 3 18.76 6.46 47.33
N SER A 4 18.96 5.81 48.48
CA SER A 4 19.91 4.68 48.62
C SER A 4 19.32 3.43 47.98
N PRO A 5 20.14 2.57 47.34
CA PRO A 5 19.67 1.29 46.83
C PRO A 5 19.56 0.29 47.99
N VAL A 6 18.36 -0.23 48.23
CA VAL A 6 18.15 -1.37 49.11
C VAL A 6 18.57 -2.62 48.34
N SER A 7 19.74 -3.17 48.67
CA SER A 7 20.18 -4.49 48.21
C SER A 7 19.34 -5.56 48.91
N VAL A 8 18.41 -6.17 48.17
CA VAL A 8 17.66 -7.34 48.63
C VAL A 8 18.61 -8.55 48.58
N VAL A 9 19.18 -8.91 49.73
CA VAL A 9 19.88 -10.18 49.92
C VAL A 9 18.82 -11.26 50.07
N VAL A 10 18.69 -12.13 49.06
CA VAL A 10 17.84 -13.31 49.12
C VAL A 10 18.66 -14.44 49.79
N PRO A 11 18.19 -15.05 50.91
CA PRO A 11 18.84 -16.23 51.45
C PRO A 11 18.60 -17.41 50.50
N ILE A 12 19.69 -18.03 50.03
CA ILE A 12 19.63 -19.31 49.32
C ILE A 12 19.65 -20.41 50.39
N ASP A 13 18.51 -20.66 51.01
CA ASP A 13 18.26 -21.95 51.65
C ASP A 13 17.66 -22.85 50.58
N SER A 14 18.43 -23.83 50.13
CA SER A 14 18.03 -24.83 49.14
C SER A 14 17.55 -26.10 49.85
N PRO A 15 16.22 -26.36 49.94
CA PRO A 15 15.74 -27.66 50.35
C PRO A 15 15.72 -28.61 49.14
N THR A 16 16.10 -29.86 49.39
CA THR A 16 16.12 -30.97 48.43
C THR A 16 14.82 -31.11 47.63
N PRO A 17 14.88 -31.55 46.35
CA PRO A 17 13.81 -31.37 45.39
C PRO A 17 12.66 -32.37 45.62
N ASN A 18 11.73 -31.97 46.47
CA ASN A 18 10.41 -32.60 46.53
C ASN A 18 9.61 -32.07 45.33
N SER A 19 9.26 -32.92 44.36
CA SER A 19 8.63 -32.53 43.08
C SER A 19 7.33 -31.73 43.24
N ASN A 20 6.69 -31.85 44.40
CA ASN A 20 5.51 -31.09 44.81
C ASN A 20 5.80 -29.61 45.13
N HIS A 21 6.98 -29.28 45.65
CA HIS A 21 7.36 -27.90 45.97
C HIS A 21 7.58 -27.09 44.68
N HIS A 22 8.29 -27.68 43.71
CA HIS A 22 8.58 -27.05 42.42
C HIS A 22 7.30 -26.64 41.66
N ARG A 23 6.22 -27.43 41.75
CA ARG A 23 4.92 -27.08 41.12
C ARG A 23 4.22 -25.90 41.80
N SER A 24 4.37 -25.76 43.12
CA SER A 24 3.86 -24.61 43.87
C SER A 24 4.58 -23.33 43.45
N ASP A 25 5.91 -23.40 43.36
CA ASP A 25 6.78 -22.26 43.03
C ASP A 25 6.54 -21.76 41.59
N ARG A 26 6.34 -22.67 40.62
CA ARG A 26 6.00 -22.26 39.24
C ARG A 26 4.63 -21.57 39.16
N ARG A 27 3.64 -22.05 39.93
CA ARG A 27 2.29 -21.48 39.91
C ARG A 27 2.24 -20.11 40.57
N SER A 28 3.01 -19.88 41.62
CA SER A 28 3.11 -18.55 42.25
C SER A 28 3.77 -17.55 41.31
N ILE A 29 4.87 -17.91 40.63
CA ILE A 29 5.56 -17.03 39.67
C ILE A 29 4.62 -16.63 38.51
N ILE A 30 3.94 -17.61 37.90
CA ILE A 30 2.99 -17.32 36.80
C ILE A 30 1.85 -16.42 37.29
N ARG A 31 1.39 -16.63 38.52
CA ARG A 31 0.32 -15.82 39.10
C ARG A 31 0.79 -14.39 39.36
N GLU A 32 1.97 -14.19 39.92
CA GLU A 32 2.55 -12.84 40.13
C GLU A 32 2.75 -12.10 38.81
N PHE A 33 3.28 -12.80 37.79
CA PHE A 33 3.41 -12.23 36.45
C PHE A 33 2.05 -11.80 35.88
N CYS A 34 1.04 -12.67 35.94
CA CYS A 34 -0.29 -12.35 35.44
C CYS A 34 -1.00 -11.27 36.25
N LEU A 35 -0.63 -11.03 37.51
CA LEU A 35 -1.18 -9.94 38.31
C LEU A 35 -0.49 -8.59 38.02
N ASN A 36 0.77 -8.61 37.59
CA ASN A 36 1.57 -7.41 37.31
C ASN A 36 1.69 -7.07 35.81
N THR A 37 1.07 -7.85 34.94
CA THR A 37 1.08 -7.61 33.48
C THR A 37 0.12 -6.47 33.09
N SER A 38 0.45 -5.77 32.01
CA SER A 38 -0.42 -4.78 31.39
C SER A 38 -1.56 -5.39 30.56
N ALA A 39 -1.53 -6.69 30.28
CA ALA A 39 -2.58 -7.37 29.55
C ALA A 39 -3.85 -7.51 30.40
N HIS A 40 -4.82 -6.63 30.18
CA HIS A 40 -6.00 -6.42 31.04
C HIS A 40 -6.82 -7.67 31.42
N ALA A 41 -6.85 -8.71 30.57
CA ALA A 41 -7.60 -9.93 30.87
C ALA A 41 -6.84 -10.93 31.77
N LEU A 42 -5.50 -10.90 31.79
CA LEU A 42 -4.67 -11.85 32.53
C LEU A 42 -4.79 -11.71 34.06
N PRO A 43 -4.85 -10.49 34.65
CA PRO A 43 -5.14 -10.32 36.08
C PRO A 43 -6.52 -10.86 36.47
N GLY A 44 -7.52 -10.77 35.57
CA GLY A 44 -8.86 -11.33 35.78
C GLY A 44 -8.84 -12.85 35.93
N ILE A 45 -8.05 -13.54 35.10
CA ILE A 45 -7.85 -14.99 35.17
C ILE A 45 -7.07 -15.39 36.43
N ALA A 46 -6.03 -14.63 36.80
CA ALA A 46 -5.16 -14.93 37.95
C ALA A 46 -5.77 -14.61 39.32
N ARG A 47 -6.71 -13.65 39.38
CA ARG A 47 -7.45 -13.28 40.59
C ARG A 47 -8.68 -14.16 40.82
N SER A 48 -9.25 -14.76 39.78
CA SER A 48 -10.47 -15.57 39.89
C SER A 48 -10.26 -16.86 40.68
N THR A 49 -11.05 -17.04 41.73
CA THR A 49 -11.09 -18.28 42.54
C THR A 49 -12.10 -19.30 42.02
N SER A 50 -13.18 -18.83 41.37
CA SER A 50 -14.23 -19.69 40.78
C SER A 50 -13.87 -20.14 39.37
N ILE A 51 -14.17 -21.40 39.05
CA ILE A 51 -13.91 -22.00 37.74
C ILE A 51 -14.69 -21.28 36.61
N HIS A 52 -15.93 -20.87 36.88
CA HIS A 52 -16.80 -20.20 35.91
C HIS A 52 -16.25 -18.83 35.51
N ASN A 53 -15.81 -18.05 36.50
CA ASN A 53 -15.21 -16.75 36.26
C ASN A 53 -13.87 -16.89 35.51
N ARG A 54 -13.08 -17.93 35.81
CA ARG A 54 -11.84 -18.20 35.10
C ARG A 54 -12.09 -18.54 33.64
N LEU A 55 -13.12 -19.33 33.35
CA LEU A 55 -13.54 -19.66 31.98
C LEU A 55 -14.02 -18.42 31.23
N PHE A 56 -14.87 -17.59 31.86
CA PHE A 56 -15.35 -16.34 31.26
C PHE A 56 -14.18 -15.43 30.84
N TRP A 57 -13.24 -15.16 31.74
CA TRP A 57 -12.09 -14.32 31.43
C TRP A 57 -11.15 -14.93 30.37
N SER A 58 -11.04 -16.26 30.35
CA SER A 58 -10.23 -16.96 29.33
C SER A 58 -10.86 -16.87 27.95
N ILE A 59 -12.17 -17.09 27.84
CA ILE A 59 -12.92 -16.96 26.57
C ILE A 59 -12.83 -15.52 26.06
N LEU A 60 -13.02 -14.56 26.95
CA LEU A 60 -12.93 -13.15 26.62
C LEU A 60 -11.54 -12.79 26.08
N PHE A 61 -10.47 -13.22 26.78
CA PHE A 61 -9.10 -13.02 26.32
C PHE A 61 -8.84 -13.61 24.93
N ILE A 62 -9.27 -14.85 24.69
CA ILE A 62 -9.09 -15.54 23.39
C ILE A 62 -9.87 -14.82 22.29
N SER A 63 -11.11 -14.42 22.56
CA SER A 63 -11.96 -13.70 21.60
C SER A 63 -11.33 -12.38 21.18
N PHE A 64 -10.96 -11.53 22.14
CA PHE A 64 -10.33 -10.23 21.84
C PHE A 64 -8.96 -10.39 21.16
N THR A 65 -8.18 -11.40 21.53
CA THR A 65 -6.90 -11.69 20.86
C THR A 65 -7.11 -12.10 19.41
N THR A 66 -8.11 -12.94 19.14
CA THR A 66 -8.44 -13.38 17.77
C THR A 66 -8.91 -12.20 16.91
N ILE A 67 -9.79 -11.36 17.45
CA ILE A 67 -10.28 -10.15 16.77
C ILE A 67 -9.12 -9.19 16.49
N MET A 68 -8.23 -8.98 17.47
CA MET A 68 -7.04 -8.14 17.31
C MET A 68 -6.14 -8.65 16.18
N ILE A 69 -5.83 -9.94 16.15
CA ILE A 69 -5.01 -10.55 15.09
C ILE A 69 -5.67 -10.37 13.72
N TYR A 70 -6.97 -10.60 13.62
CA TYR A 70 -7.72 -10.39 12.38
C TYR A 70 -7.59 -8.95 11.87
N PHE A 71 -7.80 -7.95 12.74
CA PHE A 71 -7.65 -6.55 12.36
C PHE A 71 -6.21 -6.20 11.97
N ILE A 72 -5.21 -6.67 12.70
CA ILE A 72 -3.80 -6.46 12.36
C ILE A 72 -3.51 -6.97 10.95
N VAL A 73 -3.88 -8.22 10.65
CA VAL A 73 -3.66 -8.81 9.32
C VAL A 73 -4.38 -8.02 8.23
N LYS A 74 -5.65 -7.67 8.45
CA LYS A 74 -6.42 -6.88 7.47
C LYS A 74 -5.80 -5.50 7.24
N THR A 75 -5.36 -4.82 8.29
CA THR A 75 -4.69 -3.52 8.17
C THR A 75 -3.36 -3.62 7.42
N ILE A 76 -2.57 -4.65 7.68
CA ILE A 76 -1.30 -4.87 6.95
C ILE A 76 -1.57 -5.11 5.47
N LEU A 77 -2.57 -5.93 5.13
CA LEU A 77 -2.94 -6.16 3.72
C LEU A 77 -3.40 -4.87 3.03
N VAL A 78 -4.24 -4.07 3.67
CA VAL A 78 -4.70 -2.77 3.14
C VAL A 78 -3.55 -1.78 2.99
N TYR A 79 -2.58 -1.79 3.90
CA TYR A 79 -1.38 -0.96 3.79
C TYR A 79 -0.57 -1.30 2.53
N PHE A 80 -0.38 -2.59 2.25
CA PHE A 80 0.34 -3.06 1.06
C PHE A 80 -0.47 -3.01 -0.24
N GLU A 81 -1.76 -2.72 -0.18
CA GLU A 81 -2.59 -2.42 -1.35
C GLU A 81 -2.27 -1.03 -1.93
N TYR A 82 -1.55 -0.18 -1.17
CA TYR A 82 -1.18 1.20 -1.55
C TYR A 82 -2.35 2.03 -2.14
N PRO A 83 -3.54 2.06 -1.50
CA PRO A 83 -4.67 2.79 -2.06
C PRO A 83 -4.42 4.30 -1.99
N THR A 84 -4.52 4.97 -3.13
CA THR A 84 -4.42 6.44 -3.22
C THR A 84 -5.81 7.07 -3.15
N LYS A 85 -6.02 8.02 -2.23
CA LYS A 85 -7.24 8.84 -2.19
C LYS A 85 -7.00 10.14 -2.94
N ILE A 86 -7.82 10.43 -3.94
CA ILE A 86 -7.81 11.71 -4.65
C ILE A 86 -8.92 12.56 -4.04
N ASP A 87 -8.54 13.67 -3.42
CA ASP A 87 -9.48 14.69 -2.96
C ASP A 87 -9.56 15.79 -4.03
N VAL A 88 -10.74 15.95 -4.65
CA VAL A 88 -10.97 16.98 -5.66
C VAL A 88 -11.74 18.11 -5.00
N SER A 89 -11.04 19.20 -4.72
CA SER A 89 -11.63 20.43 -4.21
C SER A 89 -11.53 21.53 -5.26
N TYR A 90 -12.56 22.38 -5.31
CA TYR A 90 -12.59 23.55 -6.18
C TYR A 90 -12.20 24.77 -5.37
N ALA A 91 -10.97 25.24 -5.56
CA ALA A 91 -10.53 26.53 -5.03
C ALA A 91 -10.72 27.61 -6.10
N SER A 92 -11.40 28.71 -5.74
CA SER A 92 -11.43 29.90 -6.59
C SER A 92 -10.17 30.73 -6.33
N GLU A 93 -9.18 30.63 -7.21
CA GLU A 93 -8.00 31.47 -7.13
C GLU A 93 -8.24 32.81 -7.83
N SER A 94 -7.80 33.92 -7.22
CA SER A 94 -8.00 35.27 -7.77
C SER A 94 -7.14 35.54 -9.00
N GLN A 95 -6.07 34.76 -9.20
CA GLN A 95 -5.11 34.93 -10.30
C GLN A 95 -4.72 33.54 -10.83
N GLN A 96 -5.30 33.15 -11.96
CA GLN A 96 -4.96 31.91 -12.66
C GLN A 96 -3.94 32.21 -13.77
N TYR A 97 -2.94 31.34 -13.95
CA TYR A 97 -2.05 31.43 -15.11
C TYR A 97 -2.83 31.20 -16.41
N PHE A 98 -2.66 32.11 -17.38
CA PHE A 98 -3.23 31.92 -18.70
C PHE A 98 -2.52 30.75 -19.40
N PRO A 99 -3.23 29.72 -19.86
CA PRO A 99 -2.60 28.54 -20.44
C PRO A 99 -2.00 28.87 -21.81
N ALA A 100 -1.00 28.09 -22.21
CA ALA A 100 -0.46 28.17 -23.55
C ALA A 100 -1.48 27.56 -24.53
N PHE A 101 -1.90 28.34 -25.51
CA PHE A 101 -2.72 27.86 -26.62
C PHE A 101 -1.80 27.55 -27.80
N SER A 102 -1.91 26.32 -28.32
CA SER A 102 -1.26 25.94 -29.58
C SER A 102 -2.34 25.82 -30.65
N ILE A 103 -2.25 26.66 -31.67
CA ILE A 103 -3.17 26.65 -32.80
C ILE A 103 -2.39 26.15 -34.01
N CYS A 104 -2.86 25.07 -34.62
CA CYS A 104 -2.31 24.52 -35.84
C CYS A 104 -3.31 24.67 -37.01
N ASN A 105 -2.77 24.77 -38.22
CA ASN A 105 -3.56 24.57 -39.42
C ASN A 105 -3.99 23.10 -39.50
N GLY A 106 -5.24 22.82 -39.86
CA GLY A 106 -5.75 21.46 -40.02
C GLY A 106 -5.11 20.72 -41.20
N LEU A 107 -4.63 21.46 -42.20
CA LEU A 107 -3.88 20.90 -43.32
C LEU A 107 -2.45 20.57 -42.87
N ALA A 108 -2.06 19.31 -43.09
CA ALA A 108 -0.72 18.81 -42.75
C ALA A 108 0.39 19.46 -43.59
N MET A 109 0.06 19.94 -44.79
CA MET A 109 1.04 20.42 -45.77
C MET A 109 0.52 21.65 -46.51
N ARG A 110 1.43 22.56 -46.86
CA ARG A 110 1.12 23.69 -47.74
C ARG A 110 1.25 23.23 -49.19
N PHE A 111 0.15 23.28 -49.95
CA PHE A 111 0.08 22.72 -51.31
C PHE A 111 1.09 23.36 -52.28
N ASP A 112 1.23 24.69 -52.24
CA ASP A 112 2.15 25.46 -53.07
C ASP A 112 3.63 25.11 -52.83
N GLN A 113 4.01 24.77 -51.59
CA GLN A 113 5.36 24.34 -51.26
C GLN A 113 5.60 22.86 -51.58
N PHE A 114 4.55 22.03 -51.57
CA PHE A 114 4.66 20.59 -51.77
C PHE A 114 4.69 20.19 -53.26
N ILE A 115 3.85 20.79 -54.10
CA ILE A 115 3.57 20.26 -55.44
C ILE A 115 4.77 20.30 -56.40
N GLY A 116 5.57 21.36 -56.39
CA GLY A 116 6.73 21.51 -57.28
C GLY A 116 7.81 20.45 -57.06
N PRO A 117 8.34 20.31 -55.82
CA PRO A 117 9.30 19.26 -55.48
C PRO A 117 8.75 17.85 -55.71
N PHE A 118 7.47 17.62 -55.41
CA PHE A 118 6.80 16.34 -55.66
C PHE A 118 6.82 15.97 -57.14
N LEU A 119 6.40 16.89 -58.03
CA LEU A 119 6.40 16.68 -59.48
C LEU A 119 7.82 16.49 -60.05
N ASN A 120 8.81 17.23 -59.54
CA ASN A 120 10.20 17.04 -59.96
C ASN A 120 10.71 15.65 -59.56
N TYR A 121 10.41 15.20 -58.33
CA TYR A 121 10.80 13.88 -57.85
C TYR A 121 10.16 12.75 -58.65
N THR A 122 8.85 12.83 -58.93
CA THR A 122 8.15 11.79 -59.70
C THR A 122 8.62 11.74 -61.15
N ASN A 123 8.80 12.90 -61.81
CA ASN A 123 9.35 12.97 -63.17
C ASN A 123 10.79 12.43 -63.23
N LYS A 124 11.64 12.77 -62.25
CA LYS A 124 13.03 12.28 -62.20
C LYS A 124 13.11 10.76 -62.04
N ARG A 125 12.15 10.15 -61.34
CA ARG A 125 12.09 8.70 -61.17
C ARG A 125 11.23 7.99 -62.21
N ASN A 126 10.72 8.71 -63.21
CA ASN A 126 9.80 8.20 -64.23
C ASN A 126 8.58 7.46 -63.65
N LEU A 127 8.11 7.90 -62.47
CA LEU A 127 6.99 7.25 -61.75
C LEU A 127 5.61 7.62 -62.30
N THR A 128 5.57 8.53 -63.27
CA THR A 128 4.37 9.01 -63.95
C THR A 128 4.19 8.38 -65.33
N ASP A 129 5.00 7.38 -65.68
CA ASP A 129 4.81 6.62 -66.92
C ASP A 129 3.49 5.83 -66.85
N THR A 130 2.52 6.25 -67.65
CA THR A 130 1.21 5.62 -67.75
C THR A 130 1.25 4.21 -68.33
N ASN A 131 2.38 3.79 -68.91
CA ASN A 131 2.58 2.43 -69.40
C ASN A 131 3.13 1.50 -68.31
N ASP A 132 3.61 2.03 -67.18
CA ASP A 132 4.12 1.25 -66.06
C ASP A 132 3.00 1.01 -65.03
N THR A 133 2.46 -0.21 -65.04
CA THR A 133 1.42 -0.64 -64.10
C THR A 133 1.97 -1.08 -62.74
N THR A 134 3.28 -0.96 -62.51
CA THR A 134 3.95 -1.60 -61.36
C THR A 134 4.43 -0.64 -60.26
N THR A 135 4.50 0.68 -60.49
CA THR A 135 5.16 1.61 -59.55
C THR A 135 4.35 2.84 -59.14
N ILE A 136 3.11 2.64 -58.63
CA ILE A 136 2.23 3.60 -57.91
C ILE A 136 1.01 3.98 -58.75
N SER A 137 -0.18 3.57 -58.28
CA SER A 137 -1.45 3.89 -58.94
C SER A 137 -1.93 5.30 -58.58
N ALA A 138 -2.70 5.92 -59.48
CA ALA A 138 -3.37 7.21 -59.26
C ALA A 138 -4.19 7.26 -57.96
N PHE A 139 -4.57 6.10 -57.40
CA PHE A 139 -5.28 5.97 -56.13
C PHE A 139 -4.44 6.38 -54.92
N GLN A 140 -3.11 6.21 -54.96
CA GLN A 140 -2.22 6.62 -53.86
C GLN A 140 -2.01 8.14 -53.81
N ALA A 141 -2.16 8.86 -54.93
CA ALA A 141 -2.12 10.32 -54.96
C ALA A 141 -3.36 10.95 -54.30
N GLN A 142 -4.48 10.22 -54.24
CA GLN A 142 -5.75 10.71 -53.70
C GLN A 142 -5.69 10.95 -52.17
N TYR A 143 -4.80 10.25 -51.45
CA TYR A 143 -4.56 10.45 -50.02
C TYR A 143 -3.84 11.76 -49.68
N PHE A 144 -3.27 12.47 -50.66
CA PHE A 144 -2.65 13.78 -50.46
C PHE A 144 -3.62 14.95 -50.61
N PHE A 145 -4.82 14.74 -51.16
CA PHE A 145 -5.81 15.79 -51.45
C PHE A 145 -7.05 15.77 -50.55
N HIS A 146 -7.24 14.70 -49.75
CA HIS A 146 -8.41 14.52 -48.88
C HIS A 146 -8.10 14.58 -47.37
N ALA A 147 -6.92 15.06 -46.98
CA ALA A 147 -6.54 15.33 -45.60
C ALA A 147 -6.41 16.84 -45.34
#